data_AF-A0A973G235-F1
#
_entry.id   AF-A0A973G235-F1
#
_cell.length_a   1.000
_cell.length_b   1.000
_cell.length_c   1.000
_cell.angle_alpha   90.00
_cell.angle_beta   90.00
_cell.angle_gamma   90.00
#
_symmetry.space_group_name_H-M   'P 1'
#
loop_
_entity.id
_entity.type
_entity.pdbx_description
1 polymer ?
#
loop_
_entity_poly.entity_id
_entity_poly.type
_entity_poly.pdbx_seq_one_letter_code
_entity_poly.pdbx_strand_id
1 'polypeptide(L)'
;AHFLKQLRQEGFPEKKLSDNAFALLCEYEWPGNIRELENVIRSAVAFSEGNTIMKRDLSIAFPDFVKNGTLDFAEPSSIAFHEKEAIRKALEKTIGNRRAAAKILGISEATLYRRLKLYCI
;
A
#
# COMPACT_ATOMS: atom_id res chain seq x y z
N ALA A 1 -6.53 7.83 15.75
CA ALA A 1 -6.03 7.92 14.36
C ALA A 1 -5.06 9.09 14.19
N HIS A 2 -3.80 8.94 14.59
CA HIS A 2 -2.79 10.02 14.50
C HIS A 2 -2.27 10.19 13.06
N PHE A 3 -1.95 9.09 12.37
CA PHE A 3 -1.37 9.09 11.02
C PHE A 3 -2.27 9.65 9.94
N LEU A 4 -3.57 9.37 9.96
CA LEU A 4 -4.52 9.94 8.99
C LEU A 4 -4.63 11.47 9.12
N LYS A 5 -4.50 11.99 10.35
CA LYS A 5 -4.50 13.44 10.60
C LYS A 5 -3.19 14.08 10.12
N GLN A 6 -2.07 13.38 10.26
CA GLN A 6 -0.76 13.82 9.74
C GLN A 6 -0.72 13.82 8.21
N LEU A 7 -1.25 12.78 7.55
CA LEU A 7 -1.33 12.73 6.08
C LEU A 7 -2.22 13.83 5.50
N ARG A 8 -3.29 14.24 6.21
CA ARG A 8 -4.07 15.42 5.85
C ARG A 8 -3.23 16.70 5.88
N GLN A 9 -2.35 16.86 6.87
CA GLN A 9 -1.43 18.01 6.94
C GLN A 9 -0.37 17.97 5.83
N GLU A 10 -0.02 16.79 5.33
CA GLU A 10 0.85 16.59 4.17
C GLU A 10 0.14 16.80 2.82
N GLY A 11 -1.15 17.15 2.81
CA GLY A 11 -1.92 17.46 1.60
C GLY A 11 -2.68 16.28 0.98
N PHE A 12 -2.74 15.12 1.64
CA PHE A 12 -3.56 14.00 1.18
C PHE A 12 -5.04 14.18 1.55
N PRO A 13 -5.98 13.69 0.71
CA PRO A 13 -7.40 13.78 1.00
C PRO A 13 -7.79 12.99 2.26
N GLU A 14 -8.83 13.43 2.96
CA GLU A 14 -9.29 12.80 4.19
C GLU A 14 -9.92 11.43 3.90
N LYS A 15 -9.19 10.36 4.22
CA LYS A 15 -9.64 8.99 4.01
C LYS A 15 -10.00 8.29 5.30
N LYS A 16 -11.02 7.44 5.23
CA LYS A 16 -11.47 6.55 6.31
C LYS A 16 -10.95 5.14 6.06
N LEU A 17 -10.58 4.43 7.11
CA LEU A 17 -10.34 2.98 7.01
C LEU A 17 -11.69 2.27 7.06
N SER A 18 -11.88 1.28 6.20
CA SER A 18 -12.99 0.32 6.37
C SER A 18 -12.73 -0.56 7.61
N ASP A 19 -13.78 -1.09 8.23
CA ASP A 19 -13.65 -1.92 9.44
C ASP A 19 -12.75 -3.14 9.20
N ASN A 20 -12.86 -3.75 8.02
CA ASN A 20 -11.99 -4.88 7.61
C ASN A 20 -10.53 -4.48 7.40
N ALA A 21 -10.27 -3.25 6.96
CA ALA A 21 -8.91 -2.71 6.82
C ALA A 21 -8.30 -2.41 8.19
N PHE A 22 -9.10 -1.86 9.11
CA PHE A 22 -8.69 -1.60 10.48
C PHE A 22 -8.37 -2.90 11.23
N ALA A 23 -9.24 -3.91 11.13
CA ALA A 23 -9.02 -5.22 11.72
C ALA A 23 -7.69 -5.84 11.25
N LEU A 24 -7.39 -5.78 9.94
CA LEU A 24 -6.14 -6.29 9.39
C LEU A 24 -4.90 -5.59 9.98
N LEU A 25 -4.96 -4.27 10.16
CA LEU A 25 -3.86 -3.50 10.77
C LEU A 25 -3.65 -3.86 12.24
N CYS A 26 -4.72 -4.23 12.95
CA CYS A 26 -4.67 -4.65 14.35
C CYS A 26 -4.20 -6.11 14.51
N GLU A 27 -4.49 -6.98 13.55
CA GLU A 27 -4.17 -8.41 13.59
C GLU A 27 -2.69 -8.70 13.28
N TYR A 28 -2.02 -7.81 12.55
CA TYR A 28 -0.64 -8.01 12.16
C TYR A 28 0.34 -7.63 13.26
N GLU A 29 1.19 -8.58 13.65
CA GLU A 29 2.30 -8.32 14.55
C GLU A 29 3.39 -7.54 13.81
N TRP A 30 3.40 -6.22 13.98
CA TRP A 30 4.37 -5.30 13.38
C TRP A 30 5.78 -5.59 13.89
N PRO A 31 6.62 -6.33 13.16
CA PRO A 31 7.91 -6.79 13.67
C PRO A 31 8.97 -5.67 13.68
N GLY A 32 8.66 -4.49 13.11
CA GLY A 32 9.65 -3.46 12.77
C GLY A 32 9.37 -2.00 13.18
N ASN A 33 8.42 -1.70 14.08
CA ASN A 33 7.96 -0.35 14.53
C ASN A 33 6.81 0.29 13.74
N ILE A 34 6.22 1.29 14.39
CA ILE A 34 5.27 2.32 13.92
C ILE A 34 5.59 2.89 12.52
N ARG A 35 6.87 2.91 12.09
CA ARG A 35 7.26 3.37 10.75
C ARG A 35 6.71 2.49 9.63
N GLU A 36 6.58 1.19 9.86
CA GLU A 36 5.95 0.29 8.90
C GLU A 36 4.46 0.60 8.78
N LEU A 37 3.76 0.75 9.92
CA LEU A 37 2.36 1.15 9.95
C LEU A 37 2.14 2.50 9.22
N GLU A 38 3.02 3.47 9.45
CA GLU A 38 2.96 4.76 8.74
C GLU A 38 3.12 4.58 7.23
N ASN A 39 4.11 3.81 6.78
CA ASN A 39 4.32 3.53 5.35
C ASN A 39 3.10 2.83 4.74
N VAL A 40 2.56 1.81 5.41
CA VAL A 40 1.37 1.10 4.95
C VAL A 40 0.18 2.05 4.77
N ILE A 41 -0.09 2.90 5.76
CA ILE A 41 -1.21 3.84 5.69
C ILE A 41 -0.96 4.88 4.58
N ARG A 42 0.26 5.43 4.48
CA ARG A 42 0.65 6.40 3.45
C ARG A 42 0.48 5.83 2.04
N SER A 43 0.97 4.61 1.82
CA SER A 43 0.80 3.86 0.58
C SER A 43 -0.67 3.60 0.26
N ALA A 44 -1.44 3.09 1.22
CA ALA A 44 -2.86 2.79 1.00
C ALA A 44 -3.70 4.06 0.73
N VAL A 45 -3.31 5.20 1.30
CA VAL A 45 -3.87 6.51 0.94
C VAL A 45 -3.51 6.89 -0.50
N ALA A 46 -2.30 6.61 -0.97
CA ALA A 46 -1.90 6.88 -2.35
C ALA A 46 -2.63 5.96 -3.38
N PHE A 47 -2.95 4.72 -3.00
CA PHE A 47 -3.60 3.73 -3.90
C PHE A 47 -5.11 3.77 -3.92
N SER A 48 -5.76 4.14 -2.83
CA SER A 48 -7.23 4.12 -2.78
C SER A 48 -7.81 5.14 -3.76
N GLU A 49 -8.69 4.69 -4.65
CA GLU A 49 -9.32 5.56 -5.65
C GLU A 49 -10.49 6.38 -5.08
N GLY A 50 -10.80 6.22 -3.79
CA GLY A 50 -11.86 6.96 -3.09
C GLY A 50 -11.50 7.37 -1.67
N ASN A 51 -12.51 7.82 -0.91
CA ASN A 51 -12.37 8.26 0.47
C ASN A 51 -12.29 7.12 1.50
N THR A 52 -12.34 5.87 1.06
CA THR A 52 -12.29 4.71 1.94
C THR A 52 -11.12 3.81 1.55
N ILE A 53 -10.22 3.55 2.49
CA ILE A 53 -9.15 2.57 2.39
C ILE A 53 -9.73 1.20 2.73
N MET A 54 -9.77 0.34 1.73
CA MET A 54 -10.23 -1.04 1.87
C MET A 54 -9.10 -1.98 2.20
N LYS A 55 -9.44 -3.18 2.72
CA LYS A 55 -8.48 -4.24 3.04
C LYS A 55 -7.53 -4.51 1.86
N ARG A 56 -8.06 -4.52 0.63
CA ARG A 56 -7.29 -4.70 -0.62
C ARG A 56 -6.24 -3.61 -0.84
N ASP A 57 -6.52 -2.37 -0.48
CA ASP A 57 -5.58 -1.24 -0.68
C ASP A 57 -4.38 -1.38 0.26
N LEU A 58 -4.62 -1.91 1.46
CA LEU A 58 -3.55 -2.29 2.41
C LEU A 58 -2.77 -3.51 1.94
N SER A 59 -3.45 -4.53 1.38
CA SER A 59 -2.79 -5.73 0.84
C SER A 59 -1.88 -5.41 -0.35
N ILE A 60 -2.27 -4.43 -1.18
CA ILE A 60 -1.44 -3.92 -2.29
C ILE A 60 -0.23 -3.16 -1.73
N ALA A 61 -0.47 -2.29 -0.75
CA ALA A 61 0.59 -1.52 -0.10
C ALA A 61 1.59 -2.41 0.65
N PHE A 62 1.13 -3.52 1.22
CA PHE A 62 1.93 -4.39 2.06
C PHE A 62 1.55 -5.87 1.89
N PRO A 63 2.16 -6.54 0.91
CA PRO A 63 1.82 -7.92 0.58
C PRO A 63 2.21 -8.94 1.66
N ASP A 64 3.01 -8.57 2.67
CA ASP A 64 3.32 -9.46 3.78
C ASP A 64 2.10 -9.71 4.68
N PHE A 65 1.07 -8.85 4.64
CA PHE A 65 -0.26 -9.18 5.17
C PHE A 65 -0.84 -10.46 4.53
N VAL A 66 -0.51 -10.74 3.27
CA VAL A 66 -0.99 -11.92 2.53
C VAL A 66 -0.20 -13.16 2.94
N LYS A 67 1.09 -13.01 3.25
CA LYS A 67 1.98 -14.13 3.59
C LYS A 67 1.80 -14.65 5.01
N ASN A 68 1.45 -13.80 5.98
CA ASN A 68 1.27 -14.22 7.38
C ASN A 68 -0.12 -14.83 7.69
N GLY A 69 -0.90 -15.22 6.68
CA GLY A 69 -2.10 -16.02 6.88
C GLY A 69 -3.34 -15.26 7.39
N THR A 70 -3.33 -13.93 7.50
CA THR A 70 -4.50 -13.12 7.91
C THR A 70 -5.45 -12.77 6.74
N LEU A 71 -5.23 -13.39 5.58
CA LEU A 71 -5.95 -13.12 4.34
C LEU A 71 -6.50 -14.41 3.73
N ASP A 72 -7.76 -14.70 4.04
CA ASP A 72 -8.47 -15.88 3.50
C ASP A 72 -9.38 -15.59 2.28
N PHE A 73 -9.39 -14.38 1.71
CA PHE A 73 -10.44 -14.01 0.73
C PHE A 73 -10.02 -13.15 -0.48
N ALA A 74 -8.75 -13.14 -0.86
CA ALA A 74 -8.35 -12.56 -2.14
C ALA A 74 -7.47 -13.53 -2.92
N GLU A 75 -8.03 -14.04 -4.02
CA GLU A 75 -7.30 -14.77 -5.06
C GLU A 75 -5.93 -14.09 -5.29
N PRO A 76 -4.81 -14.82 -5.15
CA PRO A 76 -3.45 -14.27 -5.33
C PRO A 76 -3.28 -13.54 -6.67
N SER A 77 -4.05 -13.96 -7.68
CA SER A 77 -4.14 -13.36 -9.01
C SER A 77 -4.70 -11.93 -9.00
N SER A 78 -5.71 -11.64 -8.17
CA SER A 78 -6.31 -10.31 -8.04
C SER A 78 -5.36 -9.32 -7.36
N ILE A 79 -4.69 -9.73 -6.29
CA ILE A 79 -3.72 -8.87 -5.59
C ILE A 79 -2.54 -8.55 -6.51
N ALA A 80 -1.98 -9.56 -7.19
CA ALA A 80 -0.88 -9.35 -8.12
C ALA A 80 -1.27 -8.42 -9.28
N PHE A 81 -2.50 -8.54 -9.80
CA PHE A 81 -3.03 -7.64 -10.82
C PHE A 81 -3.13 -6.19 -10.31
N HIS A 82 -3.71 -5.99 -9.12
CA HIS A 82 -3.84 -4.66 -8.55
C HIS A 82 -2.50 -4.03 -8.17
N GLU A 83 -1.54 -4.82 -7.68
CA GLU A 83 -0.17 -4.37 -7.41
C GLU A 83 0.54 -3.94 -8.69
N LYS A 84 0.39 -4.72 -9.77
CA LYS A 84 0.93 -4.38 -11.09
C LYS A 84 0.36 -3.04 -11.60
N GLU A 85 -0.95 -2.84 -11.51
CA GLU A 85 -1.59 -1.58 -11.91
C GLU A 85 -1.18 -0.40 -11.03
N ALA A 86 -1.02 -0.60 -9.72
CA ALA A 86 -0.51 0.38 -8.78
C ALA A 86 0.90 0.86 -9.16
N ILE A 87 1.81 -0.07 -9.45
CA ILE A 87 3.18 0.24 -9.89
C ILE A 87 3.15 0.99 -11.22
N ARG A 88 2.32 0.55 -12.18
CA ARG A 88 2.17 1.21 -13.49
C ARG A 88 1.71 2.66 -13.33
N LYS A 89 0.65 2.91 -12.56
CA LYS A 89 0.12 4.26 -12.29
C LYS A 89 1.14 5.16 -11.60
N ALA A 90 1.93 4.64 -10.66
CA ALA A 90 2.96 5.43 -10.01
C ALA A 90 4.09 5.80 -10.97
N LEU A 91 4.53 4.87 -11.82
CA LEU A 91 5.54 5.16 -12.85
C LEU A 91 5.04 6.19 -13.87
N GLU A 92 3.78 6.10 -14.30
CA GLU A 92 3.15 7.09 -15.18
C GLU A 92 3.14 8.48 -14.54
N LYS A 93 2.71 8.59 -13.27
CA LYS A 93 2.71 9.86 -12.53
C LYS A 93 4.09 10.47 -12.35
N THR A 94 5.15 9.66 -12.37
CA THR A 94 6.53 10.12 -12.16
C THR A 94 7.38 10.09 -13.42
N ILE A 95 6.78 9.89 -14.60
CA ILE A 95 7.49 9.84 -15.88
C ILE A 95 8.65 8.83 -15.83
N GLY A 96 8.39 7.64 -15.26
CA GLY A 96 9.38 6.57 -15.11
C GLY A 96 10.44 6.76 -14.03
N ASN A 97 10.41 7.85 -13.24
CA ASN A 97 11.34 8.02 -12.13
C ASN A 97 11.05 7.02 -11.01
N ARG A 98 11.81 5.92 -10.99
CA ARG A 98 11.66 4.80 -10.04
C ARG A 98 11.78 5.23 -8.58
N ARG A 99 12.64 6.20 -8.25
CA ARG A 99 12.76 6.70 -6.86
C ARG A 99 11.51 7.43 -6.42
N ALA A 100 11.01 8.32 -7.29
CA ALA A 100 9.78 9.05 -7.05
C ALA A 100 8.58 8.09 -7.01
N ALA A 101 8.53 7.09 -7.90
CA ALA A 101 7.49 6.06 -7.90
C ALA A 101 7.54 5.26 -6.60
N ALA A 102 8.70 4.76 -6.17
CA ALA A 102 8.86 4.05 -4.90
C ALA A 102 8.37 4.90 -3.71
N LYS A 103 8.69 6.20 -3.72
CA LYS A 103 8.22 7.16 -2.71
C LYS A 103 6.69 7.35 -2.73
N ILE A 104 6.06 7.41 -3.90
CA ILE A 104 4.59 7.46 -4.04
C ILE A 104 3.95 6.16 -3.56
N LEU A 105 4.56 5.03 -3.92
CA LEU A 105 4.13 3.70 -3.51
C LEU A 105 4.42 3.42 -2.03
N GLY A 106 5.18 4.29 -1.34
CA GLY A 106 5.62 4.15 0.06
C GLY A 106 6.43 2.89 0.34
N ILE A 107 7.10 2.33 -0.67
CA ILE A 107 7.96 1.15 -0.57
C ILE A 107 9.42 1.53 -0.81
N SER A 108 10.35 0.68 -0.38
CA SER A 108 11.76 0.88 -0.70
C SER A 108 12.03 0.75 -2.20
N GLU A 109 13.04 1.45 -2.72
CA GLU A 109 13.49 1.30 -4.12
C GLU A 109 13.83 -0.16 -4.45
N ALA A 110 14.41 -0.90 -3.49
CA ALA A 110 14.72 -2.32 -3.64
C ALA A 110 13.46 -3.17 -3.78
N THR A 111 12.40 -2.86 -3.03
CA THR A 111 11.09 -3.52 -3.15
C THR A 111 10.50 -3.24 -4.53
N LEU A 112 10.46 -1.98 -4.97
CA LEU A 112 9.96 -1.62 -6.30
C LEU A 112 10.73 -2.36 -7.40
N TYR A 113 12.06 -2.40 -7.31
CA TYR A 113 12.90 -3.09 -8.28
C TYR A 113 12.61 -4.59 -8.36
N ARG A 114 12.42 -5.26 -7.21
CA ARG A 114 12.00 -6.67 -7.18
C ARG A 114 10.65 -6.85 -7.87
N ARG A 115 9.70 -5.93 -7.67
CA ARG A 115 8.36 -6.00 -8.28
C ARG A 115 8.36 -5.75 -9.78
N LEU A 116 9.13 -4.79 -10.27
CA LEU A 116 9.33 -4.56 -11.71
C LEU A 116 9.82 -5.84 -12.41
N LYS A 117 10.82 -6.50 -11.81
CA LYS A 117 11.35 -7.77 -12.31
C LYS A 117 10.34 -8.92 -12.24
N LEU A 118 9.54 -8.98 -11.17
CA LEU A 118 8.50 -10.01 -10.97
C LEU A 118 7.35 -9.88 -11.98
N TYR A 119 6.96 -8.66 -12.33
CA TYR A 119 5.82 -8.39 -13.22
C TYR A 119 6.19 -8.09 -14.68
N CYS A 120 7.50 -8.11 -14.99
CA CYS A 120 8.05 -7.75 -16.29
C CYS A 120 7.55 -6.40 -16.81
N ILE A 121 7.67 -5.36 -15.96
CA ILE A 121 7.44 -3.94 -16.30
C ILE A 121 8.80 -3.25 -16.41
#